data_AF-A0A2A5DMN9-F1
#
_entry.id   AF-A0A2A5DMN9-F1
#
_cell.length_a   1.000
_cell.length_b   1.000
_cell.length_c   1.000
_cell.angle_alpha   90.00
_cell.angle_beta   90.00
_cell.angle_gamma   90.00
#
_symmetry.space_group_name_H-M   'P 1'
#
loop_
_entity.id
_entity.type
_entity.pdbx_description
1 polymer ?
#
loop_
_entity_poly.entity_id
_entity_poly.type
_entity_poly.pdbx_seq_one_letter_code
_entity_poly.pdbx_strand_id
1 'polypeptide(L)'
;MKNVKIIGLIFLATICLNITDAKKKKKYPFHRAITKNYIIEVSNTLPKKFLSEAKRKVLAAERFFTKIFRMPAGILTGNLSSNSQAFQRFKNELKKNTKVGGRIPTNIYEEWFGISGKVHYRIWDTQKDFANEWFDQTGVKEEDRAKQGIPGAYFSIGRDVGTDVDKKSFATRKIRAFVANKTPKSVIASLYHEIGHLYLMSYLMSFQGPKNSVPAWLNEGFAELFAYGLPSDKKTKRKKSKNKAILYELVQTGEYWKFDQFLKIDNAHNLKLVADKSAKSEIVYTQAWSVVEFLTSSPKYSSRFLKFLKDLRFSNVKNNVLRGKKATFFEMQKIAFKKNFGSDLSNLEGYWVKHVNKKYKSDLEKKPENNYYIGDFYLRRNNIEKAELFFGIAAEKAPQFCESHLGLGRLAYRKKKYAEASIYFGDAVKADLENEEAYMWLGYAQLNSGASAKAHLSFKRALEIDSNESQAMAGNGYALLSLQKYQEAEASFKMAYTKTRNLRHLFGQAKSLYGMGEYTSARRLFSALTSSSKNPELPFWVGMCSAHLKEKDYALKQLEIASKANNRYANVAKTMIKAINNKTKFPGFKP
;
A
#
# COMPACT_ATOMS: atom_id res chain seq x y z
N MET A 1 29.14 15.42 -68.38
CA MET A 1 28.29 14.21 -68.18
C MET A 1 29.01 13.26 -67.24
N LYS A 2 28.26 12.65 -66.31
CA LYS A 2 28.69 11.76 -65.20
C LYS A 2 29.34 12.48 -64.01
N ASN A 3 28.51 12.90 -63.05
CA ASN A 3 28.77 12.82 -61.59
C ASN A 3 27.65 13.46 -60.74
N VAL A 4 26.37 13.12 -61.00
CA VAL A 4 25.22 13.58 -60.16
C VAL A 4 24.21 12.44 -59.87
N LYS A 5 24.61 11.17 -59.81
CA LYS A 5 23.67 10.06 -59.53
C LYS A 5 24.08 9.06 -58.44
N ILE A 6 24.97 9.44 -57.51
CA ILE A 6 25.42 8.54 -56.42
C ILE A 6 25.09 9.08 -55.00
N ILE A 7 24.43 10.23 -54.86
CA ILE A 7 24.05 10.75 -53.53
C ILE A 7 22.60 10.38 -53.16
N GLY A 8 21.75 9.98 -54.13
CA GLY A 8 20.37 9.55 -53.88
C GLY A 8 20.19 8.11 -53.36
N LEU A 9 21.25 7.28 -53.36
CA LEU A 9 21.17 5.87 -52.93
C LEU A 9 21.70 5.63 -51.50
N ILE A 10 22.40 6.61 -50.91
CA ILE A 10 22.92 6.53 -49.52
C ILE A 10 21.83 6.87 -48.49
N PHE A 11 20.78 7.59 -48.89
CA PHE A 11 19.69 7.97 -47.97
C PHE A 11 18.63 6.87 -47.78
N LEU A 12 18.45 5.96 -48.75
CA LEU A 12 17.49 4.85 -48.65
C LEU A 12 18.09 3.57 -48.04
N ALA A 13 19.41 3.36 -48.13
CA ALA A 13 20.08 2.22 -47.49
C ALA A 13 20.30 2.39 -45.98
N THR A 14 20.39 3.64 -45.49
CA THR A 14 20.57 3.93 -44.06
C THR A 14 19.24 3.98 -43.28
N ILE A 15 18.11 4.12 -43.97
CA ILE A 15 16.76 4.09 -43.37
C ILE A 15 16.17 2.66 -43.36
N CYS A 16 16.68 1.73 -44.18
CA CYS A 16 16.20 0.34 -44.22
C CYS A 16 16.99 -0.68 -43.35
N LEU A 17 17.98 -0.25 -42.56
CA LEU A 17 18.71 -1.14 -41.62
C LEU A 17 18.43 -0.86 -40.13
N ASN A 18 17.41 -0.07 -39.80
CA ASN A 18 17.00 0.19 -38.40
C ASN A 18 15.53 -0.17 -38.07
N ILE A 19 14.85 -0.98 -38.89
CA ILE A 19 13.45 -1.39 -38.65
C ILE A 19 13.29 -2.89 -38.33
N THR A 20 14.37 -3.60 -37.97
CA THR A 20 14.30 -5.02 -37.58
C THR A 20 14.89 -5.38 -36.21
N ASP A 21 14.99 -4.43 -35.28
CA ASP A 21 15.38 -4.75 -33.88
C ASP A 21 14.34 -4.31 -32.81
N ALA A 22 13.06 -4.21 -33.20
CA ALA A 22 11.94 -3.97 -32.28
C ALA A 22 11.55 -5.20 -31.41
N LYS A 23 12.37 -6.25 -31.32
CA LYS A 23 12.04 -7.46 -30.54
C LYS A 23 13.18 -8.08 -29.72
N LYS A 24 14.27 -7.36 -29.42
CA LYS A 24 15.13 -7.77 -28.30
C LYS A 24 14.47 -7.35 -26.98
N LYS A 25 13.53 -8.19 -26.50
CA LYS A 25 13.13 -8.21 -25.09
C LYS A 25 14.43 -8.22 -24.28
N LYS A 26 14.72 -7.15 -23.53
CA LYS A 26 15.83 -7.16 -22.55
C LYS A 26 15.70 -8.45 -21.75
N LYS A 27 16.64 -9.38 -21.93
CA LYS A 27 16.71 -10.58 -21.09
C LYS A 27 17.12 -10.08 -19.71
N TYR A 28 16.13 -9.81 -18.86
CA TYR A 28 16.40 -9.59 -17.46
C TYR A 28 17.07 -10.86 -16.94
N PRO A 29 18.28 -10.77 -16.39
CA PRO A 29 18.96 -11.96 -15.95
C PRO A 29 18.24 -12.43 -14.67
N PHE A 30 17.82 -13.71 -14.63
CA PHE A 30 17.04 -14.30 -13.55
C PHE A 30 17.80 -15.44 -12.86
N HIS A 31 17.75 -15.49 -11.53
CA HIS A 31 18.00 -16.70 -10.75
C HIS A 31 16.74 -17.57 -10.82
N ARG A 32 16.90 -18.83 -11.19
CA ARG A 32 15.79 -19.76 -11.39
C ARG A 32 15.91 -20.97 -10.47
N ALA A 33 14.86 -21.25 -9.70
CA ALA A 33 14.65 -22.54 -9.05
C ALA A 33 13.57 -23.32 -9.79
N ILE A 34 13.94 -24.46 -10.37
CA ILE A 34 13.01 -25.37 -11.05
C ILE A 34 12.72 -26.54 -10.12
N THR A 35 11.44 -26.86 -9.99
CA THR A 35 11.00 -28.16 -9.47
C THR A 35 10.14 -28.86 -10.53
N LYS A 36 9.77 -30.12 -10.28
CA LYS A 36 8.81 -30.85 -11.14
C LYS A 36 7.51 -30.07 -11.38
N ASN A 37 7.16 -29.20 -10.43
CA ASN A 37 5.80 -28.81 -10.07
C ASN A 37 5.59 -27.28 -9.96
N TYR A 38 6.66 -26.50 -10.05
CA TYR A 38 6.63 -25.04 -10.09
C TYR A 38 8.01 -24.50 -10.45
N ILE A 39 8.03 -23.28 -10.99
CA ILE A 39 9.23 -22.53 -11.34
C ILE A 39 9.19 -21.20 -10.58
N ILE A 40 10.25 -20.85 -9.88
CA ILE A 40 10.42 -19.53 -9.26
C ILE A 40 11.58 -18.83 -9.94
N GLU A 41 11.28 -17.69 -10.56
CA GLU A 41 12.22 -16.79 -11.21
C GLU A 41 12.31 -15.51 -10.38
N VAL A 42 13.51 -15.12 -10.01
CA VAL A 42 13.79 -13.86 -9.31
C VAL A 42 14.91 -13.14 -10.06
N SER A 43 14.77 -11.85 -10.34
CA SER A 43 15.81 -11.10 -11.04
C SER A 43 17.15 -11.12 -10.30
N ASN A 44 18.24 -11.03 -11.07
CA ASN A 44 19.59 -11.40 -10.61
C ASN A 44 20.15 -10.55 -9.47
N THR A 45 19.57 -9.39 -9.17
CA THR A 45 20.07 -8.52 -8.10
C THR A 45 19.65 -9.00 -6.71
N LEU A 46 18.70 -9.94 -6.60
CA LEU A 46 18.27 -10.49 -5.31
C LEU A 46 19.08 -11.72 -4.87
N PRO A 47 19.32 -11.90 -3.56
CA PRO A 47 20.13 -13.01 -3.06
C PRO A 47 19.46 -14.39 -3.26
N LYS A 48 20.25 -15.44 -3.54
CA LYS A 48 19.79 -16.85 -3.58
C LYS A 48 19.02 -17.30 -2.32
N LYS A 49 19.32 -16.68 -1.16
CA LYS A 49 18.61 -16.91 0.11
C LYS A 49 17.12 -16.56 0.01
N PHE A 50 16.77 -15.49 -0.71
CA PHE A 50 15.38 -15.09 -0.94
C PHE A 50 14.62 -16.15 -1.74
N LEU A 51 15.24 -16.71 -2.79
CA LEU A 51 14.66 -17.79 -3.60
C LEU A 51 14.33 -19.03 -2.75
N SER A 52 15.25 -19.40 -1.86
CA SER A 52 15.06 -20.51 -0.93
C SER A 52 13.92 -20.25 0.07
N GLU A 53 13.83 -19.01 0.56
CA GLU A 53 12.74 -18.59 1.44
C GLU A 53 11.38 -18.60 0.73
N ALA A 54 11.28 -17.97 -0.44
CA ALA A 54 10.06 -17.93 -1.25
C ALA A 54 9.57 -19.36 -1.56
N LYS A 55 10.48 -20.26 -1.96
CA LYS A 55 10.19 -21.68 -2.19
C LYS A 55 9.58 -22.36 -0.96
N ARG A 56 10.26 -22.28 0.19
CA ARG A 56 9.79 -22.88 1.45
C ARG A 56 8.41 -22.35 1.85
N LYS A 57 8.19 -21.06 1.61
CA LYS A 57 6.95 -20.37 1.93
C LYS A 57 5.79 -20.79 1.02
N VAL A 58 5.98 -20.87 -0.29
CA VAL A 58 4.96 -21.41 -1.22
C VAL A 58 4.50 -22.82 -0.77
N LEU A 59 5.46 -23.70 -0.45
CA LEU A 59 5.15 -25.05 0.03
C LEU A 59 4.39 -25.07 1.36
N ALA A 60 4.67 -24.12 2.26
CA ALA A 60 3.98 -24.01 3.53
C ALA A 60 2.52 -23.56 3.34
N ALA A 61 2.24 -22.71 2.35
CA ALA A 61 0.89 -22.27 2.01
C ALA A 61 -0.01 -23.44 1.58
N GLU A 62 0.49 -24.31 0.70
CA GLU A 62 -0.23 -25.53 0.27
C GLU A 62 -0.57 -26.42 1.49
N ARG A 63 0.43 -26.72 2.35
CA ARG A 63 0.21 -27.55 3.54
C ARG A 63 -0.83 -26.97 4.50
N PHE A 64 -0.82 -25.65 4.68
CA PHE A 64 -1.77 -24.94 5.54
C PHE A 64 -3.21 -25.16 5.05
N PHE A 65 -3.45 -25.08 3.74
CA PHE A 65 -4.78 -25.31 3.18
C PHE A 65 -5.20 -26.77 3.16
N THR A 66 -4.29 -27.70 2.85
CA THR A 66 -4.55 -29.13 3.01
C THR A 66 -5.00 -29.44 4.44
N LYS A 67 -4.36 -28.83 5.45
CA LYS A 67 -4.71 -29.02 6.86
C LYS A 67 -6.07 -28.43 7.22
N ILE A 68 -6.31 -27.15 6.90
CA ILE A 68 -7.53 -26.45 7.33
C ILE A 68 -8.74 -26.89 6.52
N PHE A 69 -8.56 -27.02 5.21
CA PHE A 69 -9.67 -27.24 4.29
C PHE A 69 -9.84 -28.70 3.85
N ARG A 70 -8.95 -29.61 4.32
CA ARG A 70 -8.97 -31.04 3.96
C ARG A 70 -9.03 -31.27 2.45
N MET A 71 -8.42 -30.36 1.70
CA MET A 71 -8.44 -30.34 0.24
C MET A 71 -7.27 -31.16 -0.33
N PRO A 72 -7.38 -31.64 -1.58
CA PRO A 72 -6.31 -32.37 -2.26
C PRO A 72 -5.00 -31.59 -2.23
N ALA A 73 -3.91 -32.22 -1.79
CA ALA A 73 -2.57 -31.65 -1.95
C ALA A 73 -2.18 -31.65 -3.44
N GLY A 74 -1.45 -30.64 -3.87
CA GLY A 74 -0.98 -30.46 -5.23
C GLY A 74 -1.78 -29.45 -6.06
N ILE A 75 -2.75 -28.73 -5.50
CA ILE A 75 -3.52 -27.72 -6.23
C ILE A 75 -2.60 -26.54 -6.62
N LEU A 76 -1.80 -26.00 -5.69
CA LEU A 76 -0.89 -24.88 -5.97
C LEU A 76 0.47 -25.33 -6.52
N THR A 77 0.83 -26.59 -6.32
CA THR A 77 2.10 -27.14 -6.83
C THR A 77 1.88 -28.00 -8.07
N GLY A 78 0.69 -28.00 -8.68
CA GLY A 78 0.38 -28.83 -9.85
C GLY A 78 0.70 -30.33 -9.72
N ASN A 79 0.71 -30.88 -8.49
CA ASN A 79 1.05 -32.28 -8.20
C ASN A 79 -0.19 -33.19 -8.17
N LEU A 80 -1.24 -32.84 -8.92
CA LEU A 80 -2.47 -33.62 -9.00
C LEU A 80 -2.43 -34.46 -10.27
N SER A 81 -1.95 -35.69 -10.15
CA SER A 81 -2.12 -36.67 -11.21
C SER A 81 -3.58 -37.12 -11.29
N SER A 82 -4.02 -37.50 -12.49
CA SER A 82 -5.31 -38.17 -12.70
C SER A 82 -5.43 -39.45 -11.87
N ASN A 83 -4.32 -40.06 -11.44
CA ASN A 83 -4.30 -41.25 -10.58
C ASN A 83 -4.26 -40.94 -9.08
N SER A 84 -4.20 -39.67 -8.67
CA SER A 84 -4.20 -39.32 -7.25
C SER A 84 -5.52 -39.72 -6.59
N GLN A 85 -5.43 -40.28 -5.38
CA GLN A 85 -6.60 -40.73 -4.62
C GLN A 85 -7.62 -39.59 -4.42
N ALA A 86 -7.14 -38.37 -4.22
CA ALA A 86 -7.97 -37.20 -4.03
C ALA A 86 -8.73 -36.81 -5.32
N PHE A 87 -8.10 -36.92 -6.49
CA PHE A 87 -8.75 -36.71 -7.78
C PHE A 87 -9.79 -37.79 -8.07
N GLN A 88 -9.45 -39.06 -7.83
CA GLN A 88 -10.38 -40.18 -8.05
C GLN A 88 -11.62 -40.09 -7.15
N ARG A 89 -11.44 -39.75 -5.87
CA ARG A 89 -12.56 -39.49 -4.95
C ARG A 89 -13.45 -38.36 -5.47
N PHE A 90 -12.86 -37.25 -5.88
CA PHE A 90 -13.63 -36.12 -6.44
C PHE A 90 -14.38 -36.50 -7.73
N LYS A 91 -13.73 -37.19 -8.67
CA LYS A 91 -14.35 -37.68 -9.91
C LYS A 91 -15.58 -38.55 -9.62
N ASN A 92 -15.45 -39.47 -8.67
CA ASN A 92 -16.55 -40.35 -8.25
C ASN A 92 -17.67 -39.57 -7.56
N GLU A 93 -17.34 -38.60 -6.71
CA GLU A 93 -18.34 -37.73 -6.09
C GLU A 93 -19.06 -36.83 -7.09
N LEU A 94 -18.37 -36.30 -8.11
CA LEU A 94 -19.01 -35.48 -9.14
C LEU A 94 -20.03 -36.32 -9.92
N LYS A 95 -19.65 -37.54 -10.35
CA LYS A 95 -20.57 -38.48 -11.02
C LYS A 95 -21.85 -38.71 -10.20
N LYS A 96 -21.70 -38.93 -8.89
CA LYS A 96 -22.84 -39.13 -7.97
C LYS A 96 -23.72 -37.88 -7.83
N ASN A 97 -23.12 -36.70 -7.70
CA ASN A 97 -23.84 -35.48 -7.32
C ASN A 97 -24.48 -34.72 -8.51
N THR A 98 -24.00 -34.89 -9.74
CA THR A 98 -24.54 -34.11 -10.87
C THR A 98 -25.70 -34.80 -11.59
N LYS A 99 -25.87 -36.13 -11.42
CA LYS A 99 -26.84 -36.97 -12.16
C LYS A 99 -26.79 -36.80 -13.69
N VAL A 100 -25.68 -36.28 -14.21
CA VAL A 100 -25.47 -36.18 -15.66
C VAL A 100 -24.98 -37.55 -16.10
N GLY A 101 -25.82 -38.32 -16.80
CA GLY A 101 -25.51 -39.67 -17.30
C GLY A 101 -24.42 -39.73 -18.37
N GLY A 102 -23.87 -38.58 -18.79
CA GLY A 102 -22.76 -38.51 -19.74
C GLY A 102 -21.39 -38.62 -19.08
N ARG A 103 -20.42 -39.19 -19.80
CA ARG A 103 -18.98 -39.13 -19.46
C ARG A 103 -18.63 -37.68 -19.13
N ILE A 104 -18.31 -37.39 -17.86
CA ILE A 104 -17.58 -36.16 -17.52
C ILE A 104 -16.30 -36.23 -18.36
N PRO A 105 -16.09 -35.32 -19.33
CA PRO A 105 -14.99 -35.45 -20.24
C PRO A 105 -13.67 -35.43 -19.46
N THR A 106 -12.85 -36.47 -19.64
CA THR A 106 -11.55 -36.57 -18.93
C THR A 106 -10.65 -35.39 -19.28
N ASN A 107 -10.81 -34.86 -20.49
CA ASN A 107 -10.14 -33.64 -20.96
C ASN A 107 -10.60 -32.38 -20.23
N ILE A 108 -11.81 -32.27 -19.65
CA ILE A 108 -12.12 -31.13 -18.77
C ILE A 108 -11.16 -31.14 -17.58
N TYR A 109 -10.73 -32.30 -17.11
CA TYR A 109 -9.75 -32.34 -16.03
C TYR A 109 -8.32 -32.21 -16.49
N GLU A 110 -7.96 -32.76 -17.65
CA GLU A 110 -6.62 -32.57 -18.22
C GLU A 110 -6.42 -31.15 -18.75
N GLU A 111 -7.46 -30.45 -19.18
CA GLU A 111 -7.40 -29.03 -19.56
C GLU A 111 -7.35 -28.12 -18.34
N TRP A 112 -8.00 -28.50 -17.22
CA TRP A 112 -8.03 -27.70 -15.98
C TRP A 112 -6.89 -28.00 -15.00
N PHE A 113 -6.44 -29.26 -14.90
CA PHE A 113 -5.28 -29.69 -14.11
C PHE A 113 -4.00 -29.85 -14.95
N GLY A 114 -4.12 -29.92 -16.28
CA GLY A 114 -3.00 -29.91 -17.24
C GLY A 114 -2.81 -28.57 -17.95
N ILE A 115 -3.47 -27.50 -17.47
CA ILE A 115 -2.75 -26.23 -17.24
C ILE A 115 -1.46 -26.65 -16.56
N SER A 116 -0.32 -26.50 -17.22
CA SER A 116 0.92 -27.19 -16.90
C SER A 116 1.07 -27.31 -15.39
N GLY A 117 1.41 -28.51 -14.90
CA GLY A 117 1.59 -28.77 -13.47
C GLY A 117 2.67 -27.90 -12.80
N LYS A 118 3.14 -26.83 -13.47
CA LYS A 118 4.08 -25.83 -13.01
C LYS A 118 3.36 -24.49 -12.82
N VAL A 119 3.34 -24.00 -11.58
CA VAL A 119 3.04 -22.59 -11.31
C VAL A 119 4.32 -21.79 -11.49
N HIS A 120 4.27 -20.71 -12.27
CA HIS A 120 5.39 -19.83 -12.54
C HIS A 120 5.30 -18.60 -11.63
N TYR A 121 6.24 -18.49 -10.70
CA TYR A 121 6.39 -17.32 -9.84
C TYR A 121 7.47 -16.43 -10.43
N ARG A 122 7.14 -15.23 -10.89
CA ARG A 122 8.11 -14.27 -11.42
C ARG A 122 8.19 -13.05 -10.51
N ILE A 123 9.38 -12.80 -9.96
CA ILE A 123 9.62 -11.72 -9.02
C ILE A 123 10.61 -10.74 -9.63
N TRP A 124 10.16 -9.50 -9.76
CA TRP A 124 10.89 -8.41 -10.40
C TRP A 124 11.58 -7.51 -9.36
N ASP A 125 12.78 -7.03 -9.67
CA ASP A 125 13.50 -6.10 -8.79
C ASP A 125 12.90 -4.69 -8.87
N THR A 126 12.45 -4.28 -10.06
CA THR A 126 11.91 -2.93 -10.28
C THR A 126 10.39 -2.92 -10.46
N GLN A 127 9.74 -1.88 -9.96
CA GLN A 127 8.31 -1.66 -10.19
C GLN A 127 8.02 -1.35 -11.66
N LYS A 128 8.95 -0.71 -12.38
CA LYS A 128 8.81 -0.35 -13.79
C LYS A 128 8.67 -1.59 -14.68
N ASP A 129 9.53 -2.58 -14.50
CA ASP A 129 9.53 -3.78 -15.35
C ASP A 129 8.29 -4.64 -15.07
N PHE A 130 7.93 -4.77 -13.80
CA PHE A 130 6.67 -5.40 -13.39
C PHE A 130 5.45 -4.69 -13.97
N ALA A 131 5.43 -3.35 -13.94
CA ALA A 131 4.33 -2.55 -14.47
C ALA A 131 4.17 -2.75 -15.97
N ASN A 132 5.28 -2.76 -16.72
CA ASN A 132 5.26 -3.03 -18.16
C ASN A 132 4.63 -4.40 -18.45
N GLU A 133 5.06 -5.46 -17.76
CA GLU A 133 4.47 -6.79 -17.95
C GLU A 133 2.97 -6.84 -17.58
N TRP A 134 2.58 -6.17 -16.50
CA TRP A 134 1.18 -6.07 -16.07
C TRP A 134 0.30 -5.37 -17.11
N PHE A 135 0.73 -4.21 -17.62
CA PHE A 135 -0.05 -3.43 -18.57
C PHE A 135 -0.12 -4.11 -19.94
N ASP A 136 0.95 -4.75 -20.38
CA ASP A 136 0.96 -5.54 -21.61
C ASP A 136 -0.03 -6.70 -21.52
N GLN A 137 -0.14 -7.33 -20.35
CA GLN A 137 -1.08 -8.41 -20.13
C GLN A 137 -2.53 -7.96 -20.02
N THR A 138 -2.78 -6.81 -19.39
CA THR A 138 -4.14 -6.30 -19.18
C THR A 138 -4.68 -5.51 -20.38
N GLY A 139 -3.85 -5.26 -21.39
CA GLY A 139 -4.23 -4.51 -22.59
C GLY A 139 -4.51 -3.03 -22.31
N VAL A 140 -3.99 -2.50 -21.20
CA VAL A 140 -4.20 -1.10 -20.80
C VAL A 140 -3.34 -0.21 -21.69
N LYS A 141 -4.01 0.70 -22.41
CA LYS A 141 -3.34 1.70 -23.25
C LYS A 141 -2.38 2.56 -22.43
N GLU A 142 -1.26 2.95 -23.05
CA GLU A 142 -0.18 3.68 -22.38
C GLU A 142 -0.66 4.96 -21.70
N GLU A 143 -1.53 5.71 -22.38
CA GLU A 143 -2.20 6.93 -21.90
C GLU A 143 -3.05 6.74 -20.62
N ASP A 144 -3.52 5.53 -20.36
CA ASP A 144 -4.37 5.19 -19.21
C ASP A 144 -3.62 4.48 -18.07
N ARG A 145 -2.34 4.13 -18.27
CA ARG A 145 -1.53 3.40 -17.27
C ARG A 145 -1.43 4.17 -15.95
N ALA A 146 -1.29 5.49 -16.00
CA ALA A 146 -1.21 6.34 -14.81
C ALA A 146 -2.50 6.31 -13.96
N LYS A 147 -3.66 6.04 -14.57
CA LYS A 147 -4.96 6.02 -13.89
C LYS A 147 -5.25 4.69 -13.20
N GLN A 148 -4.67 3.59 -13.68
CA GLN A 148 -5.06 2.24 -13.22
C GLN A 148 -4.34 1.77 -11.95
N GLY A 149 -3.27 2.46 -11.54
CA GLY A 149 -2.39 1.97 -10.48
C GLY A 149 -1.69 0.67 -10.88
N ILE A 150 -0.59 0.36 -10.20
CA ILE A 150 0.15 -0.89 -10.42
C ILE A 150 -0.07 -1.77 -9.19
N PRO A 151 -0.61 -2.99 -9.34
CA PRO A 151 -0.86 -3.85 -8.19
C PRO A 151 0.48 -4.30 -7.56
N GLY A 152 0.45 -4.67 -6.28
CA GLY A 152 1.68 -5.10 -5.59
C GLY A 152 2.20 -6.47 -6.06
N ALA A 153 1.27 -7.31 -6.47
CA ALA A 153 1.45 -8.59 -7.12
C ALA A 153 0.17 -8.87 -7.92
N TYR A 154 0.22 -9.82 -8.85
CA TYR A 154 -0.98 -10.28 -9.54
C TYR A 154 -0.83 -11.74 -9.95
N PHE A 155 -1.92 -12.50 -9.88
CA PHE A 155 -2.02 -13.80 -10.51
C PHE A 155 -2.68 -13.70 -11.89
N SER A 156 -2.38 -14.66 -12.76
CA SER A 156 -3.08 -14.82 -14.03
C SER A 156 -3.02 -16.25 -14.53
N ILE A 157 -3.95 -16.56 -15.43
CA ILE A 157 -4.03 -17.84 -16.13
C ILE A 157 -4.00 -17.51 -17.62
N GLY A 158 -2.96 -17.97 -18.33
CA GLY A 158 -2.81 -17.74 -19.77
C GLY A 158 -2.37 -19.01 -20.48
N ARG A 159 -2.09 -18.96 -21.79
CA ARG A 159 -1.33 -20.01 -22.48
C ARG A 159 0.06 -19.48 -22.79
N ASP A 160 1.10 -20.17 -22.34
CA ASP A 160 2.45 -19.86 -22.83
C ASP A 160 2.65 -20.57 -24.17
N VAL A 161 3.06 -19.80 -25.18
CA VAL A 161 3.67 -20.35 -26.39
C VAL A 161 5.12 -20.58 -26.02
N GLY A 162 5.52 -21.83 -25.80
CA GLY A 162 6.89 -22.17 -25.41
C GLY A 162 7.91 -21.59 -26.39
N THR A 163 9.05 -21.11 -25.86
CA THR A 163 10.20 -20.71 -26.69
C THR A 163 11.09 -21.88 -27.08
N ASP A 164 10.83 -23.08 -26.56
CA ASP A 164 11.59 -24.30 -26.85
C ASP A 164 10.74 -25.30 -27.64
N VAL A 165 11.35 -25.77 -28.73
CA VAL A 165 11.10 -26.80 -29.78
C VAL A 165 9.85 -27.71 -29.75
N ASP A 166 9.10 -27.84 -28.66
CA ASP A 166 7.88 -28.66 -28.62
C ASP A 166 6.60 -27.79 -28.63
N LYS A 167 5.99 -27.68 -29.82
CA LYS A 167 4.72 -26.99 -30.10
C LYS A 167 3.52 -27.59 -29.36
N LYS A 168 3.45 -27.48 -28.04
CA LYS A 168 2.21 -27.68 -27.27
C LYS A 168 1.94 -26.44 -26.42
N SER A 169 0.89 -25.70 -26.74
CA SER A 169 0.42 -24.59 -25.90
C SER A 169 -0.17 -25.18 -24.62
N PHE A 170 0.47 -24.95 -23.47
CA PHE A 170 -0.11 -25.31 -22.19
C PHE A 170 -0.66 -24.05 -21.55
N ALA A 171 -1.83 -24.17 -20.92
CA ALA A 171 -2.27 -23.13 -20.01
C ALA A 171 -1.24 -23.05 -18.85
N THR A 172 -0.85 -21.85 -18.41
CA THR A 172 0.11 -21.63 -17.32
C THR A 172 -0.49 -20.73 -16.25
N ARG A 173 -0.25 -21.06 -14.98
CA ARG A 173 -0.59 -20.22 -13.82
C ARG A 173 0.62 -19.38 -13.47
N LYS A 174 0.46 -18.06 -13.50
CA LYS A 174 1.53 -17.12 -13.22
C LYS A 174 1.18 -16.29 -12.01
N ILE A 175 2.09 -16.21 -11.04
CA ILE A 175 2.03 -15.24 -9.95
C ILE A 175 3.22 -14.31 -10.14
N ARG A 176 2.96 -13.01 -10.17
CA ARG A 176 3.99 -12.00 -10.36
C ARG A 176 4.00 -11.03 -9.21
N ALA A 177 5.19 -10.61 -8.79
CA ALA A 177 5.36 -9.58 -7.77
C ALA A 177 6.60 -8.75 -8.07
N PHE A 178 6.74 -7.60 -7.42
CA PHE A 178 7.97 -6.80 -7.47
C PHE A 178 8.50 -6.46 -6.08
N VAL A 179 9.81 -6.27 -5.98
CA VAL A 179 10.54 -6.03 -4.73
C VAL A 179 10.88 -4.56 -4.49
N ALA A 180 11.01 -3.75 -5.55
CA ALA A 180 11.37 -2.34 -5.47
C ALA A 180 10.64 -1.61 -4.32
N ASN A 181 11.42 -1.00 -3.43
CA ASN A 181 10.97 -0.26 -2.23
C ASN A 181 10.19 -1.09 -1.17
N LYS A 182 10.11 -2.41 -1.33
CA LYS A 182 9.44 -3.33 -0.40
C LYS A 182 10.47 -4.23 0.29
N THR A 183 10.21 -4.55 1.55
CA THR A 183 11.01 -5.56 2.25
C THR A 183 10.73 -6.95 1.66
N PRO A 184 11.71 -7.89 1.67
CA PRO A 184 11.50 -9.27 1.24
C PRO A 184 10.25 -9.93 1.86
N LYS A 185 9.98 -9.64 3.14
CA LYS A 185 8.78 -10.12 3.85
C LYS A 185 7.49 -9.57 3.25
N SER A 186 7.46 -8.30 2.86
CA SER A 186 6.30 -7.69 2.21
C SER A 186 6.02 -8.31 0.84
N VAL A 187 7.07 -8.66 0.09
CA VAL A 187 6.92 -9.35 -1.20
C VAL A 187 6.34 -10.75 -0.99
N ILE A 188 6.84 -11.47 0.01
CA ILE A 188 6.30 -12.79 0.38
C ILE A 188 4.82 -12.68 0.77
N ALA A 189 4.42 -11.69 1.55
CA ALA A 189 3.02 -11.48 1.90
C ALA A 189 2.13 -11.23 0.66
N SER A 190 2.60 -10.42 -0.30
CA SER A 190 1.90 -10.21 -1.58
C SER A 190 1.80 -11.50 -2.39
N LEU A 191 2.87 -12.30 -2.46
CA LEU A 191 2.81 -13.62 -3.12
C LEU A 191 1.75 -14.52 -2.48
N TYR A 192 1.61 -14.51 -1.17
CA TYR A 192 0.60 -15.31 -0.47
C TYR A 192 -0.82 -14.86 -0.77
N HIS A 193 -1.05 -13.55 -0.81
CA HIS A 193 -2.34 -12.99 -1.22
C HIS A 193 -2.74 -13.52 -2.60
N GLU A 194 -1.84 -13.43 -3.58
CA GLU A 194 -2.07 -13.95 -4.94
C GLU A 194 -2.24 -15.48 -4.99
N ILE A 195 -1.47 -16.21 -4.17
CA ILE A 195 -1.64 -17.66 -4.02
C ILE A 195 -3.05 -17.98 -3.53
N GLY A 196 -3.62 -17.16 -2.65
CA GLY A 196 -4.97 -17.37 -2.14
C GLY A 196 -6.06 -17.20 -3.18
N HIS A 197 -5.94 -16.19 -4.05
CA HIS A 197 -6.81 -16.07 -5.21
C HIS A 197 -6.66 -17.27 -6.14
N LEU A 198 -5.42 -17.60 -6.50
CA LEU A 198 -5.13 -18.72 -7.38
C LEU A 198 -5.70 -20.03 -6.82
N TYR A 199 -5.58 -20.22 -5.50
CA TYR A 199 -6.09 -21.38 -4.80
C TYR A 199 -7.59 -21.52 -4.96
N LEU A 200 -8.35 -20.50 -4.54
CA LEU A 200 -9.80 -20.58 -4.50
C LEU A 200 -10.38 -20.69 -5.91
N MET A 201 -9.82 -19.95 -6.88
CA MET A 201 -10.19 -20.06 -8.29
C MET A 201 -9.93 -21.47 -8.84
N SER A 202 -8.75 -22.04 -8.55
CA SER A 202 -8.41 -23.41 -8.96
C SER A 202 -9.36 -24.42 -8.31
N TYR A 203 -9.69 -24.24 -7.03
CA TYR A 203 -10.58 -25.14 -6.31
C TYR A 203 -12.01 -25.09 -6.86
N LEU A 204 -12.58 -23.89 -7.02
CA LEU A 204 -13.94 -23.71 -7.52
C LEU A 204 -14.08 -24.03 -9.02
N MET A 205 -12.95 -24.25 -9.70
CA MET A 205 -12.89 -24.43 -11.15
C MET A 205 -13.49 -23.21 -11.86
N SER A 206 -12.87 -22.04 -11.64
CA SER A 206 -13.22 -20.78 -12.32
C SER A 206 -12.05 -20.24 -13.16
N PHE A 207 -12.32 -19.69 -14.35
CA PHE A 207 -11.32 -19.10 -15.26
C PHE A 207 -11.61 -17.64 -15.62
N GLN A 208 -10.57 -16.91 -16.03
CA GLN A 208 -10.70 -15.52 -16.49
C GLN A 208 -11.63 -15.43 -17.70
N GLY A 209 -12.77 -14.76 -17.49
CA GLY A 209 -13.77 -14.39 -18.47
C GLY A 209 -14.86 -13.57 -17.78
N PRO A 210 -15.56 -12.65 -18.47
CA PRO A 210 -16.48 -11.68 -17.87
C PRO A 210 -17.70 -12.28 -17.14
N LYS A 211 -17.89 -13.61 -17.18
CA LYS A 211 -19.04 -14.33 -16.61
C LYS A 211 -18.67 -15.45 -15.61
N ASN A 212 -17.37 -15.63 -15.30
CA ASN A 212 -16.84 -16.70 -14.45
C ASN A 212 -16.03 -16.15 -13.27
N SER A 213 -16.66 -15.32 -12.43
CA SER A 213 -16.00 -14.73 -11.26
C SER A 213 -16.29 -15.50 -9.98
N VAL A 214 -15.24 -15.74 -9.19
CA VAL A 214 -15.38 -16.20 -7.80
C VAL A 214 -16.00 -15.06 -6.98
N PRO A 215 -16.89 -15.35 -6.01
CA PRO A 215 -17.51 -14.30 -5.20
C PRO A 215 -16.44 -13.41 -4.57
N ALA A 216 -16.53 -12.08 -4.73
CA ALA A 216 -15.44 -11.18 -4.36
C ALA A 216 -15.09 -11.28 -2.88
N TRP A 217 -16.11 -11.30 -1.99
CA TRP A 217 -15.89 -11.46 -0.56
C TRP A 217 -15.17 -12.76 -0.19
N LEU A 218 -15.45 -13.84 -0.92
CA LEU A 218 -14.82 -15.14 -0.69
C LEU A 218 -13.39 -15.13 -1.25
N ASN A 219 -13.20 -14.56 -2.44
CA ASN A 219 -11.89 -14.45 -3.09
C ASN A 219 -10.90 -13.60 -2.27
N GLU A 220 -11.32 -12.41 -1.88
CA GLU A 220 -10.53 -11.51 -1.05
C GLU A 220 -10.36 -12.05 0.37
N GLY A 221 -11.41 -12.64 0.95
CA GLY A 221 -11.34 -13.21 2.28
C GLY A 221 -10.33 -14.36 2.37
N PHE A 222 -10.25 -15.21 1.35
CA PHE A 222 -9.22 -16.23 1.24
C PHE A 222 -7.83 -15.60 1.04
N ALA A 223 -7.67 -14.69 0.07
CA ALA A 223 -6.38 -14.05 -0.21
C ALA A 223 -5.81 -13.34 1.02
N GLU A 224 -6.63 -12.59 1.75
CA GLU A 224 -6.26 -11.99 3.02
C GLU A 224 -5.93 -13.05 4.08
N LEU A 225 -6.72 -14.13 4.22
CA LEU A 225 -6.39 -15.23 5.12
C LEU A 225 -5.02 -15.85 4.83
N PHE A 226 -4.64 -15.99 3.56
CA PHE A 226 -3.29 -16.44 3.16
C PHE A 226 -2.22 -15.42 3.54
N ALA A 227 -2.42 -14.14 3.20
CA ALA A 227 -1.50 -13.07 3.56
C ALA A 227 -1.26 -13.00 5.08
N TYR A 228 -2.27 -13.38 5.86
CA TYR A 228 -2.25 -13.46 7.31
C TYR A 228 -1.84 -14.82 7.89
N GLY A 229 -1.78 -15.87 7.07
CA GLY A 229 -1.72 -17.26 7.50
C GLY A 229 -0.33 -17.75 7.92
N LEU A 230 0.76 -17.21 7.35
CA LEU A 230 2.15 -17.61 7.65
C LEU A 230 3.15 -16.49 7.25
N PRO A 231 4.23 -16.13 8.00
CA PRO A 231 4.56 -16.30 9.42
C PRO A 231 4.28 -15.07 10.31
N SER A 232 4.38 -15.34 11.60
CA SER A 232 4.20 -14.55 12.83
C SER A 232 5.15 -13.37 13.05
N ASP A 233 5.30 -12.45 12.11
CA ASP A 233 6.04 -11.22 12.38
C ASP A 233 5.19 -10.16 13.11
N LYS A 234 5.86 -9.21 13.78
CA LYS A 234 5.21 -8.14 14.56
C LYS A 234 4.24 -7.35 13.68
N LYS A 235 4.57 -7.13 12.40
CA LYS A 235 3.76 -6.36 11.43
C LYS A 235 2.44 -7.06 11.10
N THR A 236 2.45 -8.37 10.85
CA THR A 236 1.24 -9.14 10.53
C THR A 236 0.34 -9.26 11.76
N LYS A 237 0.91 -9.48 12.95
CA LYS A 237 0.16 -9.46 14.22
C LYS A 237 -0.49 -8.09 14.48
N ARG A 238 0.25 -7.01 14.21
CA ARG A 238 -0.23 -5.63 14.29
C ARG A 238 -1.40 -5.39 13.34
N LYS A 239 -1.28 -5.78 12.07
CA LYS A 239 -2.35 -5.63 11.06
C LYS A 239 -3.62 -6.39 11.46
N LYS A 240 -3.50 -7.63 11.98
CA LYS A 240 -4.64 -8.37 12.52
C LYS A 240 -5.31 -7.65 13.70
N SER A 241 -4.52 -7.15 14.65
CA SER A 241 -5.04 -6.46 15.83
C SER A 241 -5.75 -5.16 15.44
N LYS A 242 -5.15 -4.39 14.52
CA LYS A 242 -5.76 -3.22 13.87
C LYS A 242 -7.11 -3.57 13.25
N ASN A 243 -7.14 -4.56 12.38
CA ASN A 243 -8.34 -4.98 11.65
C ASN A 243 -9.47 -5.42 12.58
N LYS A 244 -9.16 -6.18 13.64
CA LYS A 244 -10.14 -6.63 14.64
C LYS A 244 -10.73 -5.46 15.42
N ALA A 245 -9.89 -4.53 15.88
CA ALA A 245 -10.34 -3.35 16.62
C ALA A 245 -11.27 -2.47 15.76
N ILE A 246 -10.85 -2.16 14.53
CA ILE A 246 -11.66 -1.37 13.58
C ILE A 246 -12.98 -2.08 13.27
N LEU A 247 -12.97 -3.38 12.97
CA LEU A 247 -14.21 -4.10 12.67
C LEU A 247 -15.17 -4.15 13.86
N TYR A 248 -14.65 -4.30 15.07
CA TYR A 248 -15.49 -4.25 16.26
C TYR A 248 -16.27 -2.93 16.35
N GLU A 249 -15.59 -1.80 16.14
CA GLU A 249 -16.22 -0.47 16.12
C GLU A 249 -17.19 -0.29 14.95
N LEU A 250 -16.82 -0.74 13.75
CA LEU A 250 -17.70 -0.66 12.59
C LEU A 250 -18.99 -1.46 12.81
N VAL A 251 -18.92 -2.60 13.52
CA VAL A 251 -20.10 -3.37 13.91
C VAL A 251 -20.96 -2.62 14.93
N GLN A 252 -20.37 -1.92 15.91
CA GLN A 252 -21.15 -1.14 16.89
C GLN A 252 -21.90 0.02 16.24
N THR A 253 -21.26 0.67 15.27
CA THR A 253 -21.79 1.86 14.57
C THR A 253 -22.65 1.52 13.37
N GLY A 254 -22.65 0.25 12.92
CA GLY A 254 -23.32 -0.18 11.70
C GLY A 254 -22.66 0.30 10.40
N GLU A 255 -21.45 0.86 10.46
CA GLU A 255 -20.69 1.42 9.32
C GLU A 255 -20.00 0.35 8.44
N TYR A 256 -20.09 -0.94 8.78
CA TYR A 256 -19.61 -2.03 7.92
C TYR A 256 -20.50 -2.21 6.68
N TRP A 257 -20.02 -2.94 5.66
CA TRP A 257 -20.82 -3.21 4.47
C TRP A 257 -21.94 -4.22 4.76
N LYS A 258 -23.20 -3.81 4.57
CA LYS A 258 -24.36 -4.69 4.73
C LYS A 258 -24.29 -5.87 3.76
N PHE A 259 -24.68 -7.06 4.24
CA PHE A 259 -24.41 -8.31 3.50
C PHE A 259 -25.16 -8.40 2.17
N ASP A 260 -26.33 -7.76 2.06
CA ASP A 260 -27.10 -7.72 0.81
C ASP A 260 -26.34 -7.08 -0.36
N GLN A 261 -25.48 -6.09 -0.07
CA GLN A 261 -24.62 -5.45 -1.06
C GLN A 261 -23.29 -6.20 -1.18
N PHE A 262 -22.67 -6.50 -0.04
CA PHE A 262 -21.36 -7.15 0.04
C PHE A 262 -21.29 -8.50 -0.68
N LEU A 263 -22.33 -9.32 -0.57
CA LEU A 263 -22.37 -10.66 -1.15
C LEU A 263 -22.63 -10.66 -2.67
N LYS A 264 -23.18 -9.57 -3.22
CA LYS A 264 -23.51 -9.41 -4.65
C LYS A 264 -22.32 -8.88 -5.47
N ILE A 265 -21.24 -8.47 -4.82
CA ILE A 265 -20.04 -7.96 -5.51
C ILE A 265 -19.40 -9.09 -6.32
N ASP A 266 -19.38 -8.91 -7.63
CA ASP A 266 -19.01 -9.91 -8.64
C ASP A 266 -17.57 -9.78 -9.14
N ASN A 267 -16.96 -8.59 -9.03
CA ASN A 267 -15.57 -8.41 -9.44
C ASN A 267 -14.87 -7.32 -8.61
N ALA A 268 -13.62 -7.60 -8.19
CA ALA A 268 -12.79 -6.62 -7.48
C ALA A 268 -12.47 -5.38 -8.36
N HIS A 269 -12.61 -5.46 -9.69
CA HIS A 269 -12.51 -4.28 -10.56
C HIS A 269 -13.66 -3.28 -10.39
N ASN A 270 -14.83 -3.65 -9.85
CA ASN A 270 -15.85 -2.68 -9.43
C ASN A 270 -15.50 -1.95 -8.13
N LEU A 271 -14.41 -2.33 -7.43
CA LEU A 271 -13.79 -1.48 -6.40
C LEU A 271 -13.02 -0.30 -7.00
N LYS A 272 -12.76 -0.26 -8.33
CA LYS A 272 -12.20 0.95 -8.99
C LYS A 272 -13.15 2.15 -8.95
N LEU A 273 -14.47 1.94 -8.85
CA LEU A 273 -15.44 3.04 -8.62
C LEU A 273 -15.50 3.49 -7.15
N VAL A 274 -14.86 2.74 -6.24
CA VAL A 274 -14.67 3.08 -4.83
C VAL A 274 -13.28 3.73 -4.60
N ALA A 275 -12.46 3.88 -5.65
CA ALA A 275 -11.13 4.46 -5.58
C ALA A 275 -11.14 5.94 -5.11
N ASP A 276 -12.27 6.65 -5.25
CA ASP A 276 -12.45 7.99 -4.67
C ASP A 276 -12.58 8.00 -3.14
N LYS A 277 -12.66 6.82 -2.49
CA LYS A 277 -12.80 6.67 -1.03
C LYS A 277 -11.97 5.50 -0.52
N SER A 278 -10.65 5.68 -0.40
CA SER A 278 -9.68 4.71 0.14
C SER A 278 -10.09 4.02 1.45
N ALA A 279 -10.90 4.70 2.28
CA ALA A 279 -11.45 4.11 3.51
C ALA A 279 -12.44 2.97 3.25
N LYS A 280 -13.26 3.04 2.19
CA LYS A 280 -14.27 2.02 1.90
C LYS A 280 -13.63 0.71 1.40
N SER A 281 -12.54 0.80 0.64
CA SER A 281 -11.82 -0.40 0.20
C SER A 281 -11.17 -1.13 1.39
N GLU A 282 -10.54 -0.40 2.32
CA GLU A 282 -9.98 -0.97 3.55
C GLU A 282 -11.03 -1.76 4.34
N ILE A 283 -12.26 -1.25 4.46
CA ILE A 283 -13.36 -1.95 5.14
C ILE A 283 -13.74 -3.24 4.42
N VAL A 284 -13.89 -3.23 3.09
CA VAL A 284 -14.31 -4.43 2.33
C VAL A 284 -13.33 -5.58 2.49
N TYR A 285 -12.02 -5.32 2.32
CA TYR A 285 -10.99 -6.36 2.47
C TYR A 285 -10.96 -6.89 3.91
N THR A 286 -11.06 -5.99 4.88
CA THR A 286 -11.03 -6.36 6.30
C THR A 286 -12.25 -7.19 6.68
N GLN A 287 -13.44 -6.82 6.20
CA GLN A 287 -14.68 -7.55 6.41
C GLN A 287 -14.62 -8.93 5.74
N ALA A 288 -14.21 -9.01 4.47
CA ALA A 288 -14.03 -10.27 3.73
C ALA A 288 -13.13 -11.26 4.47
N TRP A 289 -11.99 -10.79 4.96
CA TRP A 289 -11.10 -11.58 5.80
C TRP A 289 -11.81 -12.10 7.06
N SER A 290 -12.50 -11.23 7.80
CA SER A 290 -13.14 -11.60 9.07
C SER A 290 -14.29 -12.60 8.91
N VAL A 291 -15.00 -12.56 7.77
CA VAL A 291 -16.05 -13.55 7.47
C VAL A 291 -15.43 -14.92 7.27
N VAL A 292 -14.33 -15.02 6.52
CA VAL A 292 -13.63 -16.29 6.32
C VAL A 292 -12.95 -16.76 7.62
N GLU A 293 -12.39 -15.86 8.43
CA GLU A 293 -11.90 -16.17 9.78
C GLU A 293 -13.02 -16.77 10.64
N PHE A 294 -14.21 -16.14 10.66
CA PHE A 294 -15.38 -16.67 11.37
C PHE A 294 -15.75 -18.07 10.88
N LEU A 295 -15.87 -18.26 9.56
CA LEU A 295 -16.24 -19.55 8.97
C LEU A 295 -15.21 -20.67 9.22
N THR A 296 -13.99 -20.30 9.62
CA THR A 296 -12.91 -21.22 9.97
C THR A 296 -12.58 -21.26 11.48
N SER A 297 -13.36 -20.54 12.30
CA SER A 297 -13.06 -20.30 13.72
C SER A 297 -13.26 -21.51 14.64
N SER A 298 -14.00 -22.53 14.21
CA SER A 298 -14.26 -23.74 15.01
C SER A 298 -14.42 -24.98 14.13
N PRO A 299 -14.19 -26.20 14.63
CA PRO A 299 -14.41 -27.43 13.88
C PRO A 299 -15.82 -27.54 13.27
N LYS A 300 -16.85 -27.07 13.99
CA LYS A 300 -18.25 -27.06 13.53
C LYS A 300 -18.44 -26.14 12.32
N TYR A 301 -18.00 -24.88 12.42
CA TYR A 301 -18.13 -23.92 11.32
C TYR A 301 -17.25 -24.30 10.13
N SER A 302 -15.99 -24.71 10.39
CA SER A 302 -15.08 -25.18 9.36
C SER A 302 -15.69 -26.35 8.59
N SER A 303 -16.24 -27.37 9.26
CA SER A 303 -16.86 -28.51 8.57
C SER A 303 -18.02 -28.09 7.66
N ARG A 304 -18.91 -27.20 8.11
CA ARG A 304 -20.00 -26.67 7.29
C ARG A 304 -19.47 -25.84 6.11
N PHE A 305 -18.46 -25.02 6.35
CA PHE A 305 -17.84 -24.21 5.32
C PHE A 305 -17.18 -25.05 4.22
N LEU A 306 -16.52 -26.15 4.58
CA LEU A 306 -15.95 -27.08 3.59
C LEU A 306 -17.01 -27.76 2.73
N LYS A 307 -18.14 -28.16 3.34
CA LYS A 307 -19.27 -28.71 2.59
C LYS A 307 -19.89 -27.64 1.68
N PHE A 308 -20.01 -26.40 2.14
CA PHE A 308 -20.43 -25.25 1.33
C PHE A 308 -19.53 -25.04 0.11
N LEU A 309 -18.20 -24.96 0.30
CA LEU A 309 -17.26 -24.80 -0.81
C LEU A 309 -17.35 -25.97 -1.81
N LYS A 310 -17.51 -27.20 -1.30
CA LYS A 310 -17.67 -28.40 -2.12
C LYS A 310 -18.96 -28.36 -2.95
N ASP A 311 -20.09 -27.98 -2.34
CA ASP A 311 -21.37 -27.86 -3.04
C ASP A 311 -21.38 -26.69 -4.03
N LEU A 312 -20.72 -25.58 -3.69
CA LEU A 312 -20.54 -24.44 -4.59
C LEU A 312 -19.72 -24.85 -5.82
N ARG A 313 -18.60 -25.56 -5.62
CA ARG A 313 -17.79 -26.13 -6.70
C ARG A 313 -18.60 -27.07 -7.59
N PHE A 314 -19.35 -28.01 -7.01
CA PHE A 314 -20.15 -28.95 -7.81
C PHE A 314 -21.27 -28.25 -8.57
N SER A 315 -21.92 -27.25 -7.97
CA SER A 315 -22.94 -26.45 -8.64
C SER A 315 -22.36 -25.66 -9.80
N ASN A 316 -21.18 -25.05 -9.62
CA ASN A 316 -20.47 -24.33 -10.67
C ASN A 316 -20.15 -25.26 -11.86
N VAL A 317 -19.57 -26.43 -11.59
CA VAL A 317 -19.27 -27.43 -12.63
C VAL A 317 -20.55 -27.89 -13.33
N LYS A 318 -21.60 -28.22 -12.59
CA LYS A 318 -22.87 -28.69 -13.16
C LYS A 318 -23.54 -27.64 -14.04
N ASN A 319 -23.63 -26.40 -13.57
CA ASN A 319 -24.43 -25.37 -14.24
C ASN A 319 -23.64 -24.67 -15.34
N ASN A 320 -22.42 -24.24 -15.04
CA ASN A 320 -21.64 -23.36 -15.90
C ASN A 320 -20.71 -24.14 -16.84
N VAL A 321 -20.18 -25.29 -16.41
CA VAL A 321 -19.27 -26.11 -17.23
C VAL A 321 -20.03 -27.16 -18.05
N LEU A 322 -20.92 -27.93 -17.42
CA LEU A 322 -21.58 -29.07 -18.09
C LEU A 322 -22.88 -28.70 -18.82
N ARG A 323 -23.65 -27.73 -18.32
CA ARG A 323 -24.98 -27.39 -18.86
C ARG A 323 -25.01 -26.08 -19.66
N GLY A 324 -23.92 -25.29 -19.64
CA GLY A 324 -23.88 -23.97 -20.27
C GLY A 324 -24.92 -22.97 -19.76
N LYS A 325 -25.57 -23.23 -18.61
CA LYS A 325 -26.57 -22.35 -18.01
C LYS A 325 -25.88 -21.17 -17.32
N LYS A 326 -26.38 -19.95 -17.52
CA LYS A 326 -25.89 -18.70 -16.89
C LYS A 326 -26.35 -18.57 -15.42
N ALA A 327 -26.20 -19.61 -14.60
CA ALA A 327 -26.52 -19.47 -13.17
C ALA A 327 -25.49 -18.54 -12.52
N THR A 328 -25.95 -17.45 -11.90
CA THR A 328 -25.03 -16.52 -11.25
C THR A 328 -24.42 -17.18 -10.02
N PHE A 329 -23.15 -16.85 -9.71
CA PHE A 329 -22.50 -17.33 -8.50
C PHE A 329 -23.27 -16.94 -7.23
N PHE A 330 -24.01 -15.83 -7.25
CA PHE A 330 -24.84 -15.42 -6.13
C PHE A 330 -25.96 -16.43 -5.81
N GLU A 331 -26.71 -16.90 -6.82
CA GLU A 331 -27.75 -17.89 -6.58
C GLU A 331 -27.18 -19.26 -6.16
N MET A 332 -26.05 -19.66 -6.73
CA MET A 332 -25.36 -20.89 -6.30
C MET A 332 -24.89 -20.81 -4.85
N GLN A 333 -24.41 -19.65 -4.40
CA GLN A 333 -24.03 -19.43 -3.00
C GLN A 333 -25.24 -19.55 -2.07
N LYS A 334 -26.39 -18.96 -2.41
CA LYS A 334 -27.60 -19.06 -1.58
C LYS A 334 -28.02 -20.51 -1.37
N ILE A 335 -28.09 -21.29 -2.45
CA ILE A 335 -28.49 -22.70 -2.41
C ILE A 335 -27.49 -23.52 -1.59
N ALA A 336 -26.19 -23.38 -1.89
CA ALA A 336 -25.14 -24.12 -1.19
C ALA A 336 -25.09 -23.74 0.30
N PHE A 337 -25.27 -22.47 0.64
CA PHE A 337 -25.25 -22.01 2.02
C PHE A 337 -26.46 -22.54 2.79
N LYS A 338 -27.66 -22.42 2.24
CA LYS A 338 -28.89 -22.97 2.84
C LYS A 338 -28.77 -24.47 3.13
N LYS A 339 -28.25 -25.24 2.18
CA LYS A 339 -28.01 -26.68 2.35
C LYS A 339 -27.04 -27.01 3.49
N ASN A 340 -25.99 -26.22 3.68
CA ASN A 340 -24.90 -26.56 4.61
C ASN A 340 -24.99 -25.89 5.98
N PHE A 341 -25.67 -24.75 6.06
CA PHE A 341 -25.83 -23.98 7.28
C PHE A 341 -27.26 -24.03 7.84
N GLY A 342 -28.23 -24.51 7.05
CA GLY A 342 -29.64 -24.61 7.46
C GLY A 342 -30.36 -23.27 7.51
N SER A 343 -29.78 -22.22 6.92
CA SER A 343 -30.32 -20.85 6.95
C SER A 343 -30.00 -20.13 5.65
N ASP A 344 -30.74 -19.08 5.34
CA ASP A 344 -30.44 -18.26 4.16
C ASP A 344 -29.08 -17.54 4.32
N LEU A 345 -28.44 -17.25 3.18
CA LEU A 345 -27.11 -16.63 3.15
C LEU A 345 -27.07 -15.25 3.81
N SER A 346 -28.17 -14.51 3.78
CA SER A 346 -28.31 -13.22 4.49
C SER A 346 -28.13 -13.36 6.00
N ASN A 347 -28.48 -14.50 6.60
CA ASN A 347 -28.30 -14.75 8.04
C ASN A 347 -26.82 -14.86 8.44
N LEU A 348 -25.90 -14.96 7.46
CA LEU A 348 -24.46 -14.90 7.72
C LEU A 348 -24.06 -13.61 8.45
N GLU A 349 -24.72 -12.49 8.17
CA GLU A 349 -24.48 -11.22 8.86
C GLU A 349 -24.68 -11.37 10.36
N GLY A 350 -25.82 -11.91 10.80
CA GLY A 350 -26.12 -12.11 12.22
C GLY A 350 -25.14 -13.05 12.92
N TYR A 351 -24.72 -14.14 12.27
CA TYR A 351 -23.71 -15.04 12.85
C TYR A 351 -22.34 -14.37 12.95
N TRP A 352 -21.95 -13.62 11.93
CA TRP A 352 -20.68 -12.91 11.89
C TRP A 352 -20.63 -11.76 12.90
N VAL A 353 -21.69 -10.95 13.01
CA VAL A 353 -21.82 -9.88 14.02
C VAL A 353 -21.69 -10.46 15.43
N LYS A 354 -22.35 -11.59 15.72
CA LYS A 354 -22.20 -12.30 17.01
C LYS A 354 -20.76 -12.74 17.25
N HIS A 355 -20.07 -13.23 16.21
CA HIS A 355 -18.66 -13.60 16.32
C HIS A 355 -17.78 -12.38 16.62
N VAL A 356 -17.95 -11.26 15.91
CA VAL A 356 -17.20 -10.01 16.14
C VAL A 356 -17.44 -9.50 17.56
N ASN A 357 -18.70 -9.38 17.98
CA ASN A 357 -19.08 -8.87 19.31
C ASN A 357 -18.60 -9.76 20.48
N LYS A 358 -18.36 -11.05 20.23
CA LYS A 358 -17.81 -11.95 21.25
C LYS A 358 -16.28 -11.98 21.19
N LYS A 359 -15.72 -12.31 20.02
CA LYS A 359 -14.31 -12.62 19.86
C LYS A 359 -13.46 -11.36 19.79
N TYR A 360 -13.86 -10.36 19.00
CA TYR A 360 -13.05 -9.16 18.81
C TYR A 360 -13.18 -8.21 19.99
N LYS A 361 -14.37 -8.14 20.61
CA LYS A 361 -14.55 -7.50 21.92
C LYS A 361 -13.57 -8.06 22.97
N SER A 362 -13.55 -9.39 23.15
CA SER A 362 -12.63 -10.03 24.09
C SER A 362 -11.15 -9.82 23.71
N ASP A 363 -10.81 -9.83 22.41
CA ASP A 363 -9.45 -9.54 21.96
C ASP A 363 -9.04 -8.07 22.25
N LEU A 364 -9.99 -7.13 22.19
CA LEU A 364 -9.78 -5.70 22.50
C LEU A 364 -9.72 -5.45 24.01
N GLU A 365 -10.54 -6.12 24.81
CA GLU A 365 -10.49 -6.05 26.29
C GLU A 365 -9.15 -6.56 26.83
N LYS A 366 -8.59 -7.60 26.22
CA LYS A 366 -7.27 -8.14 26.60
C LYS A 366 -6.10 -7.26 26.17
N LYS A 367 -6.32 -6.38 25.20
CA LYS A 367 -5.32 -5.51 24.59
C LYS A 367 -5.91 -4.14 24.33
N PRO A 368 -6.23 -3.40 25.41
CA PRO A 368 -6.92 -2.12 25.29
C PRO A 368 -6.09 -1.08 24.53
N GLU A 369 -4.77 -1.27 24.42
CA GLU A 369 -3.90 -0.46 23.56
C GLU A 369 -4.35 -0.47 22.08
N ASN A 370 -5.05 -1.52 21.63
CA ASN A 370 -5.57 -1.59 20.26
C ASN A 370 -6.68 -0.57 19.97
N ASN A 371 -7.27 0.09 20.98
CA ASN A 371 -8.18 1.22 20.77
C ASN A 371 -7.49 2.35 19.99
N TYR A 372 -6.15 2.47 20.08
CA TYR A 372 -5.36 3.37 19.24
C TYR A 372 -5.66 3.19 17.74
N TYR A 373 -5.84 1.95 17.27
CA TYR A 373 -6.13 1.71 15.85
C TYR A 373 -7.49 2.22 15.42
N ILE A 374 -8.45 2.27 16.34
CA ILE A 374 -9.78 2.85 16.11
C ILE A 374 -9.65 4.37 16.05
N GLY A 375 -8.90 4.98 16.97
CA GLY A 375 -8.63 6.41 16.96
C GLY A 375 -7.92 6.87 15.67
N ASP A 376 -6.88 6.14 15.26
CA ASP A 376 -6.13 6.38 14.03
C ASP A 376 -6.99 6.18 12.76
N PHE A 377 -7.92 5.22 12.78
CA PHE A 377 -8.91 5.04 11.72
C PHE A 377 -9.84 6.26 11.58
N TYR A 378 -10.34 6.80 12.68
CA TYR A 378 -11.20 8.00 12.67
C TYR A 378 -10.44 9.27 12.34
N LEU A 379 -9.20 9.42 12.82
CA LEU A 379 -8.34 10.56 12.52
C LEU A 379 -8.08 10.69 11.01
N ARG A 380 -7.80 9.57 10.32
CA ARG A 380 -7.65 9.55 8.85
C ARG A 380 -8.90 9.97 8.10
N ARG A 381 -10.08 9.79 8.71
CA ARG A 381 -11.39 10.21 8.19
C ARG A 381 -11.80 11.60 8.66
N ASN A 382 -10.88 12.34 9.31
CA ASN A 382 -11.10 13.66 9.88
C ASN A 382 -12.22 13.71 10.94
N ASN A 383 -12.57 12.56 11.54
CA ASN A 383 -13.47 12.52 12.69
C ASN A 383 -12.64 12.70 13.96
N ILE A 384 -12.46 13.96 14.35
CA ILE A 384 -11.60 14.39 15.47
C ILE A 384 -12.15 13.91 16.81
N GLU A 385 -13.47 13.96 17.01
CA GLU A 385 -14.14 13.58 18.26
C GLU A 385 -13.96 12.10 18.58
N LYS A 386 -14.25 11.22 17.60
CA LYS A 386 -14.03 9.78 17.81
C LYS A 386 -12.55 9.44 17.91
N ALA A 387 -11.68 10.14 17.17
CA ALA A 387 -10.24 9.95 17.30
C ALA A 387 -9.78 10.24 18.74
N GLU A 388 -10.22 11.36 19.31
CA GLU A 388 -9.94 11.75 20.70
C GLU A 388 -10.42 10.71 21.71
N LEU A 389 -11.68 10.27 21.57
CA LEU A 389 -12.27 9.26 22.44
C LEU A 389 -11.44 7.98 22.48
N PHE A 390 -11.12 7.40 21.32
CA PHE A 390 -10.43 6.11 21.26
C PHE A 390 -8.94 6.21 21.59
N PHE A 391 -8.28 7.34 21.30
CA PHE A 391 -6.94 7.58 21.81
C PHE A 391 -6.94 7.74 23.33
N GLY A 392 -7.93 8.43 23.90
CA GLY A 392 -8.12 8.58 25.34
C GLY A 392 -8.32 7.24 26.04
N ILE A 393 -9.21 6.38 25.51
CA ILE A 393 -9.41 5.02 26.04
C ILE A 393 -8.10 4.22 26.00
N ALA A 394 -7.34 4.31 24.90
CA ALA A 394 -6.06 3.61 24.78
C ALA A 394 -5.03 4.12 25.82
N ALA A 395 -4.93 5.44 26.01
CA ALA A 395 -4.02 6.05 26.96
C ALA A 395 -4.41 5.77 28.42
N GLU A 396 -5.70 5.77 28.75
CA GLU A 396 -6.21 5.48 30.10
C GLU A 396 -5.96 4.02 30.47
N LYS A 397 -6.28 3.09 29.56
CA LYS A 397 -6.20 1.64 29.84
C LYS A 397 -4.82 1.04 29.60
N ALA A 398 -3.96 1.73 28.84
CA ALA A 398 -2.58 1.32 28.57
C ALA A 398 -1.65 2.55 28.61
N PRO A 399 -1.40 3.15 29.80
CA PRO A 399 -0.65 4.40 29.95
C PRO A 399 0.81 4.30 29.47
N GLN A 400 1.40 3.11 29.47
CA GLN A 400 2.75 2.85 28.92
C GLN A 400 2.76 2.60 27.40
N PHE A 401 1.63 2.74 26.70
CA PHE A 401 1.57 2.56 25.25
C PHE A 401 1.82 3.89 24.54
N CYS A 402 3.08 4.12 24.12
CA CYS A 402 3.54 5.36 23.49
C CYS A 402 2.63 5.87 22.35
N GLU A 403 2.15 4.99 21.47
CA GLU A 403 1.35 5.42 20.33
C GLU A 403 0.01 6.09 20.71
N SER A 404 -0.57 5.77 21.87
CA SER A 404 -1.80 6.42 22.34
C SER A 404 -1.59 7.91 22.64
N HIS A 405 -0.53 8.23 23.37
CA HIS A 405 -0.11 9.59 23.67
C HIS A 405 0.34 10.35 22.44
N LEU A 406 1.04 9.69 21.50
CA LEU A 406 1.33 10.26 20.17
C LEU A 406 0.05 10.63 19.43
N GLY A 407 -0.99 9.79 19.49
CA GLY A 407 -2.30 10.04 18.90
C GLY A 407 -2.96 11.31 19.47
N LEU A 408 -3.04 11.41 20.81
CA LEU A 408 -3.58 12.58 21.51
C LEU A 408 -2.78 13.85 21.21
N GLY A 409 -1.45 13.77 21.28
CA GLY A 409 -0.57 14.89 20.99
C GLY A 409 -0.73 15.41 19.55
N ARG A 410 -0.82 14.51 18.55
CA ARG A 410 -1.08 14.90 17.15
C ARG A 410 -2.44 15.57 16.99
N LEU A 411 -3.45 15.13 17.73
CA LEU A 411 -4.77 15.74 17.72
C LEU A 411 -4.73 17.16 18.29
N ALA A 412 -4.13 17.34 19.47
CA ALA A 412 -3.94 18.64 20.11
C ALA A 412 -3.12 19.58 19.22
N TYR A 413 -2.07 19.06 18.58
CA TYR A 413 -1.25 19.83 17.63
C TYR A 413 -2.05 20.30 16.42
N ARG A 414 -2.91 19.44 15.83
CA ARG A 414 -3.81 19.83 14.73
C ARG A 414 -4.83 20.89 15.16
N LYS A 415 -5.30 20.83 16.40
CA LYS A 415 -6.16 21.87 17.03
C LYS A 415 -5.37 23.15 17.39
N LYS A 416 -4.08 23.23 17.06
CA LYS A 416 -3.14 24.31 17.41
C LYS A 416 -2.97 24.54 18.91
N LYS A 417 -3.34 23.56 19.74
CA LYS A 417 -3.15 23.57 21.19
C LYS A 417 -1.76 23.04 21.52
N TYR A 418 -0.72 23.81 21.20
CA TYR A 418 0.67 23.33 21.23
C TYR A 418 1.20 23.03 22.64
N ALA A 419 0.74 23.77 23.66
CA ALA A 419 1.09 23.49 25.05
C ALA A 419 0.53 22.13 25.50
N GLU A 420 -0.75 21.86 25.22
CA GLU A 420 -1.40 20.58 25.49
C GLU A 420 -0.74 19.44 24.70
N ALA A 421 -0.43 19.66 23.41
CA ALA A 421 0.28 18.69 22.60
C ALA A 421 1.66 18.33 23.19
N SER A 422 2.37 19.31 23.75
CA SER A 422 3.66 19.08 24.39
C SER A 422 3.55 18.20 25.63
N ILE A 423 2.44 18.26 26.37
CA ILE A 423 2.18 17.38 27.51
C ILE A 423 2.03 15.93 27.02
N TYR A 424 1.13 15.69 26.07
CA TYR A 424 0.91 14.34 25.53
C TYR A 424 2.18 13.77 24.87
N PHE A 425 2.92 14.56 24.08
CA PHE A 425 4.19 14.08 23.52
C PHE A 425 5.25 13.84 24.60
N GLY A 426 5.23 14.61 25.69
CA GLY A 426 6.07 14.34 26.87
C GLY A 426 5.73 13.00 27.52
N ASP A 427 4.45 12.66 27.64
CA ASP A 427 4.02 11.36 28.16
C ASP A 427 4.33 10.21 27.20
N ALA A 428 4.27 10.44 25.88
CA ALA A 428 4.74 9.50 24.87
C ALA A 428 6.24 9.19 25.04
N VAL A 429 7.07 10.21 25.25
CA VAL A 429 8.51 10.05 25.52
C VAL A 429 8.76 9.29 26.82
N LYS A 430 7.99 9.55 27.89
CA LYS A 430 8.11 8.77 29.14
C LYS A 430 7.75 7.30 28.95
N ALA A 431 6.76 7.01 28.10
CA ALA A 431 6.33 5.65 27.79
C ALA A 431 7.36 4.87 26.95
N ASP A 432 8.10 5.56 26.08
CA ASP A 432 9.16 4.96 25.25
C ASP A 432 10.31 5.96 25.02
N LEU A 433 11.38 5.79 25.80
CA LEU A 433 12.56 6.67 25.82
C LEU A 433 13.43 6.57 24.54
N GLU A 434 13.15 5.60 23.67
CA GLU A 434 13.84 5.42 22.39
C GLU A 434 12.92 5.72 21.19
N ASN A 435 11.78 6.38 21.44
CA ASN A 435 10.86 6.76 20.39
C ASN A 435 11.26 8.08 19.73
N GLU A 436 11.99 7.99 18.61
CA GLU A 436 12.38 9.16 17.79
C GLU A 436 11.17 10.05 17.47
N GLU A 437 10.09 9.45 16.95
CA GLU A 437 8.91 10.19 16.51
C GLU A 437 8.27 11.00 17.66
N ALA A 438 8.24 10.45 18.89
CA ALA A 438 7.74 11.18 20.06
C ALA A 438 8.59 12.40 20.39
N TYR A 439 9.93 12.29 20.35
CA TYR A 439 10.82 13.43 20.56
C TYR A 439 10.69 14.48 19.46
N MET A 440 10.56 14.06 18.19
CA MET A 440 10.35 14.97 17.07
C MET A 440 9.05 15.76 17.24
N TRP A 441 7.93 15.09 17.52
CA TRP A 441 6.66 15.76 17.72
C TRP A 441 6.63 16.64 18.97
N LEU A 442 7.30 16.24 20.05
CA LEU A 442 7.52 17.07 21.23
C LEU A 442 8.27 18.36 20.86
N GLY A 443 9.33 18.24 20.07
CA GLY A 443 10.10 19.38 19.57
C GLY A 443 9.24 20.34 18.74
N TYR A 444 8.39 19.82 17.85
CA TYR A 444 7.47 20.64 17.07
C TYR A 444 6.44 21.36 17.94
N ALA A 445 5.85 20.67 18.92
CA ALA A 445 4.89 21.28 19.82
C ALA A 445 5.54 22.39 20.68
N GLN A 446 6.73 22.13 21.21
CA GLN A 446 7.50 23.12 21.97
C GLN A 446 7.86 24.34 21.12
N LEU A 447 8.34 24.13 19.89
CA LEU A 447 8.69 25.21 18.97
C LEU A 447 7.49 26.12 18.67
N ASN A 448 6.33 25.54 18.37
CA ASN A 448 5.12 26.31 18.07
C ASN A 448 4.49 26.96 19.31
N SER A 449 4.82 26.47 20.51
CA SER A 449 4.49 27.14 21.79
C SER A 449 5.49 28.24 22.19
N GLY A 450 6.54 28.48 21.39
CA GLY A 450 7.59 29.48 21.66
C GLY A 450 8.74 28.98 22.55
N ALA A 451 8.72 27.72 22.98
CA ALA A 451 9.76 27.11 23.81
C ALA A 451 10.94 26.58 22.99
N SER A 452 11.58 27.44 22.18
CA SER A 452 12.61 27.04 21.20
C SER A 452 13.83 26.35 21.80
N ALA A 453 14.24 26.72 23.03
CA ALA A 453 15.34 26.05 23.73
C ALA A 453 15.02 24.59 24.07
N LYS A 454 13.79 24.32 24.54
CA LYS A 454 13.32 22.95 24.80
C LYS A 454 13.17 22.18 23.48
N ALA A 455 12.63 22.84 22.45
CA ALA A 455 12.46 22.24 21.13
C ALA A 455 13.80 21.75 20.56
N HIS A 456 14.85 22.57 20.66
CA HIS A 456 16.20 22.21 20.25
C HIS A 456 16.69 20.93 20.95
N LEU A 457 16.50 20.81 22.27
CA LEU A 457 16.88 19.60 23.03
C LEU A 457 16.08 18.37 22.57
N SER A 458 14.77 18.52 22.38
CA SER A 458 13.90 17.42 21.91
C SER A 458 14.30 16.95 20.51
N PHE A 459 14.54 17.87 19.56
CA PHE A 459 15.01 17.49 18.22
C PHE A 459 16.41 16.89 18.24
N LYS A 460 17.32 17.41 19.07
CA LYS A 460 18.64 16.82 19.25
C LYS A 460 18.52 15.37 19.72
N ARG A 461 17.63 15.10 20.68
CA ARG A 461 17.39 13.73 21.16
C ARG A 461 16.79 12.82 20.08
N ALA A 462 15.84 13.32 19.28
CA ALA A 462 15.33 12.58 18.12
C ALA A 462 16.45 12.20 17.14
N LEU A 463 17.37 13.13 16.86
CA LEU A 463 18.51 12.93 15.96
C LEU A 463 19.62 12.04 16.54
N GLU A 464 19.73 11.93 17.87
CA GLU A 464 20.59 10.95 18.54
C GLU A 464 20.04 9.52 18.36
N ILE A 465 18.72 9.36 18.32
CA ILE A 465 18.05 8.06 18.12
C ILE A 465 18.06 7.66 16.64
N ASP A 466 17.63 8.56 15.73
CA ASP A 466 17.77 8.39 14.28
C ASP A 466 18.37 9.64 13.63
N SER A 467 19.65 9.53 13.29
CA SER A 467 20.40 10.60 12.63
C SER A 467 19.98 10.86 11.18
N ASN A 468 19.03 10.11 10.61
CA ASN A 468 18.55 10.28 9.23
C ASN A 468 17.18 10.95 9.14
N GLU A 469 16.52 11.26 10.26
CA GLU A 469 15.19 11.87 10.22
C GLU A 469 15.25 13.34 9.78
N SER A 470 14.97 13.56 8.50
CA SER A 470 15.01 14.86 7.85
C SER A 470 14.07 15.90 8.46
N GLN A 471 12.92 15.47 8.99
CA GLN A 471 11.95 16.35 9.63
C GLN A 471 12.50 16.85 10.97
N ALA A 472 13.10 15.97 11.78
CA ALA A 472 13.79 16.35 13.01
C ALA A 472 14.97 17.31 12.74
N MET A 473 15.75 17.09 11.68
CA MET A 473 16.82 18.03 11.25
C MET A 473 16.27 19.42 10.93
N ALA A 474 15.20 19.49 10.12
CA ALA A 474 14.59 20.76 9.76
C ALA A 474 13.94 21.44 10.98
N GLY A 475 13.28 20.67 11.85
CA GLY A 475 12.72 21.14 13.11
C GLY A 475 13.79 21.75 14.02
N ASN A 476 14.94 21.07 14.16
CA ASN A 476 16.10 21.58 14.87
C ASN A 476 16.60 22.90 14.28
N GLY A 477 16.71 22.97 12.94
CA GLY A 477 17.08 24.20 12.23
C GLY A 477 16.14 25.36 12.54
N TYR A 478 14.83 25.13 12.59
CA TYR A 478 13.87 26.17 12.98
C TYR A 478 13.99 26.59 14.45
N ALA A 479 14.22 25.64 15.35
CA ALA A 479 14.47 25.96 16.76
C ALA A 479 15.73 26.81 16.93
N LEU A 480 16.82 26.47 16.23
CA LEU A 480 18.08 27.21 16.22
C LEU A 480 17.94 28.60 15.60
N LEU A 481 17.15 28.74 14.53
CA LEU A 481 16.79 30.06 13.96
C LEU A 481 16.11 30.96 15.00
N SER A 482 15.11 30.45 15.73
CA SER A 482 14.44 31.22 16.79
C SER A 482 15.38 31.60 17.93
N LEU A 483 16.40 30.78 18.19
CA LEU A 483 17.47 31.08 19.15
C LEU A 483 18.59 31.96 18.58
N GLN A 484 18.47 32.41 17.31
CA GLN A 484 19.45 33.22 16.59
C GLN A 484 20.82 32.54 16.41
N LYS A 485 20.85 31.20 16.51
CA LYS A 485 22.03 30.36 16.25
C LYS A 485 22.12 30.03 14.76
N TYR A 486 22.31 31.07 13.94
CA TYR A 486 22.11 30.98 12.49
C TYR A 486 23.05 29.99 11.78
N GLN A 487 24.30 29.87 12.23
CA GLN A 487 25.27 28.94 11.63
C GLN A 487 24.88 27.48 11.87
N GLU A 488 24.49 27.13 13.10
CA GLU A 488 23.99 25.78 13.44
C GLU A 488 22.67 25.46 12.69
N ALA A 489 21.82 26.47 12.52
CA ALA A 489 20.56 26.34 11.78
C ALA A 489 20.80 26.06 10.29
N GLU A 490 21.71 26.80 9.65
CA GLU A 490 22.11 26.60 8.25
C GLU A 490 22.59 25.16 8.02
N ALA A 491 23.47 24.67 8.88
CA ALA A 491 24.01 23.31 8.80
C ALA A 491 22.88 22.26 8.92
N SER A 492 21.95 22.45 9.86
CA SER A 492 20.80 21.56 10.07
C SER A 492 19.90 21.50 8.82
N PHE A 493 19.56 22.65 8.22
CA PHE A 493 18.76 22.69 7.00
C PHE A 493 19.47 22.11 5.78
N LYS A 494 20.79 22.37 5.65
CA LYS A 494 21.61 21.82 4.57
C LYS A 494 21.68 20.30 4.64
N MET A 495 21.80 19.72 5.83
CA MET A 495 21.73 18.28 6.04
C MET A 495 20.34 17.73 5.67
N ALA A 496 19.27 18.36 6.15
CA ALA A 496 17.89 17.96 5.83
C ALA A 496 17.60 18.00 4.32
N TYR A 497 18.11 19.03 3.63
CA TYR A 497 17.99 19.16 2.18
C TYR A 497 18.78 18.10 1.42
N THR A 498 20.01 17.80 1.84
CA THR A 498 20.83 16.74 1.22
C THR A 498 20.13 15.38 1.25
N LYS A 499 19.39 15.08 2.32
CA LYS A 499 18.68 13.80 2.50
C LYS A 499 17.42 13.67 1.65
N THR A 500 16.61 14.71 1.55
CA THR A 500 15.26 14.62 0.94
C THR A 500 15.09 15.39 -0.36
N ARG A 501 16.01 16.31 -0.66
CA ARG A 501 15.87 17.33 -1.72
C ARG A 501 14.58 18.16 -1.61
N ASN A 502 14.02 18.26 -0.39
CA ASN A 502 12.80 19.03 -0.15
C ASN A 502 13.11 20.53 -0.11
N LEU A 503 12.53 21.29 -1.05
CA LEU A 503 12.73 22.74 -1.21
C LEU A 503 12.35 23.56 0.04
N ARG A 504 11.49 23.04 0.93
CA ARG A 504 11.17 23.72 2.19
C ARG A 504 12.39 23.87 3.11
N HIS A 505 13.34 22.94 3.05
CA HIS A 505 14.56 23.02 3.85
C HIS A 505 15.49 24.12 3.31
N LEU A 506 15.52 24.31 1.99
CA LEU A 506 16.30 25.36 1.35
C LEU A 506 15.82 26.77 1.76
N PHE A 507 14.51 26.95 2.01
CA PHE A 507 13.95 28.19 2.51
C PHE A 507 14.46 28.51 3.93
N GLY A 508 14.49 27.51 4.83
CA GLY A 508 15.08 27.66 6.17
C GLY A 508 16.58 27.94 6.14
N GLN A 509 17.31 27.29 5.23
CA GLN A 509 18.73 27.56 5.00
C GLN A 509 18.96 29.02 4.54
N ALA A 510 18.16 29.50 3.59
CA ALA A 510 18.24 30.87 3.09
C ALA A 510 17.94 31.91 4.19
N LYS A 511 16.96 31.64 5.05
CA LYS A 511 16.69 32.45 6.25
C LYS A 511 17.87 32.48 7.22
N SER A 512 18.55 31.35 7.39
CA SER A 512 19.74 31.25 8.24
C SER A 512 20.88 32.08 7.69
N LEU A 513 21.14 31.99 6.37
CA LEU A 513 22.12 32.84 5.68
C LEU A 513 21.80 34.33 5.81
N TYR A 514 20.53 34.71 5.68
CA TYR A 514 20.09 36.09 5.91
C TYR A 514 20.42 36.55 7.34
N GLY A 515 20.13 35.72 8.35
CA GLY A 515 20.45 36.02 9.75
C GLY A 515 21.95 36.17 10.03
N MET A 516 22.81 35.46 9.28
CA MET A 516 24.27 35.62 9.35
C MET A 516 24.79 36.88 8.63
N GLY A 517 23.94 37.61 7.90
CA GLY A 517 24.35 38.72 7.05
C GLY A 517 24.91 38.30 5.69
N GLU A 518 24.81 37.02 5.33
CA GLU A 518 25.27 36.45 4.06
C GLU A 518 24.25 36.69 2.94
N TYR A 519 23.93 37.97 2.68
CA TYR A 519 22.80 38.39 1.84
C TYR A 519 22.92 37.93 0.38
N THR A 520 24.13 37.84 -0.17
CA THR A 520 24.37 37.33 -1.53
C THR A 520 23.95 35.87 -1.65
N SER A 521 24.41 35.04 -0.71
CA SER A 521 24.10 33.61 -0.66
C SER A 521 22.61 33.37 -0.36
N ALA A 522 22.04 34.12 0.57
CA ALA A 522 20.62 34.07 0.90
C ALA A 522 19.75 34.42 -0.31
N ARG A 523 20.05 35.54 -1.00
CA ARG A 523 19.33 35.98 -2.20
C ARG A 523 19.36 34.92 -3.29
N ARG A 524 20.52 34.31 -3.55
CA ARG A 524 20.66 33.25 -4.55
C ARG A 524 19.70 32.09 -4.27
N LEU A 525 19.61 31.63 -3.02
CA LEU A 525 18.69 30.55 -2.64
C LEU A 525 17.23 30.97 -2.74
N PHE A 526 16.87 32.17 -2.26
CA PHE A 526 15.50 32.68 -2.39
C PHE A 526 15.08 32.82 -3.86
N SER A 527 15.94 33.36 -4.72
CA SER A 527 15.66 33.48 -6.16
C SER A 527 15.49 32.11 -6.84
N ALA A 528 16.30 31.12 -6.49
CA ALA A 528 16.13 29.75 -6.99
C ALA A 528 14.78 29.13 -6.56
N LEU A 529 14.33 29.46 -5.35
CA LEU A 529 13.00 29.06 -4.87
C LEU A 529 11.86 29.76 -5.61
N THR A 530 12.04 31.02 -6.04
CA THR A 530 11.01 31.77 -6.80
C THR A 530 10.70 31.10 -8.13
N SER A 531 11.72 30.56 -8.81
CA SER A 531 11.53 29.85 -10.08
C SER A 531 10.84 28.49 -9.93
N SER A 532 10.81 27.93 -8.72
CA SER A 532 10.31 26.56 -8.44
C SER A 532 9.09 26.52 -7.52
N SER A 533 8.69 27.65 -6.92
CA SER A 533 7.63 27.73 -5.91
C SER A 533 6.79 28.99 -6.09
N LYS A 534 5.46 28.86 -5.95
CA LYS A 534 4.52 29.99 -5.88
C LYS A 534 4.39 30.58 -4.47
N ASN A 535 5.42 30.46 -3.63
CA ASN A 535 5.37 30.98 -2.25
C ASN A 535 5.36 32.53 -2.27
N PRO A 536 4.28 33.19 -1.80
CA PRO A 536 4.16 34.64 -1.85
C PRO A 536 5.13 35.36 -0.88
N GLU A 537 5.80 34.64 0.01
CA GLU A 537 6.83 35.22 0.89
C GLU A 537 8.17 35.45 0.17
N LEU A 538 8.46 34.76 -0.93
CA LEU A 538 9.79 34.81 -1.56
C LEU A 538 10.20 36.21 -2.06
N PRO A 539 9.33 37.00 -2.72
CA PRO A 539 9.67 38.36 -3.12
C PRO A 539 10.09 39.24 -1.94
N PHE A 540 9.48 39.04 -0.76
CA PHE A 540 9.88 39.78 0.44
C PHE A 540 11.34 39.50 0.79
N TRP A 541 11.73 38.23 0.85
CA TRP A 541 13.09 37.84 1.21
C TRP A 541 14.13 38.26 0.18
N VAL A 542 13.83 38.14 -1.12
CA VAL A 542 14.70 38.64 -2.19
C VAL A 542 14.88 40.16 -2.07
N GLY A 543 13.77 40.88 -1.87
CA GLY A 543 13.78 42.34 -1.67
C GLY A 543 14.60 42.77 -0.46
N MET A 544 14.44 42.08 0.68
CA MET A 544 15.23 42.33 1.89
C MET A 544 16.72 42.09 1.66
N CYS A 545 17.12 40.99 1.01
CA CYS A 545 18.53 40.75 0.71
C CYS A 545 19.10 41.83 -0.21
N SER A 546 18.40 42.20 -1.29
CA SER A 546 18.84 43.23 -2.23
C SER A 546 18.93 44.62 -1.62
N ALA A 547 18.05 44.93 -0.66
CA ALA A 547 18.12 46.13 0.15
C ALA A 547 19.44 46.22 0.92
N HIS A 548 19.84 45.14 1.61
CA HIS A 548 21.12 45.09 2.32
C HIS A 548 22.34 45.12 1.38
N LEU A 549 22.19 44.59 0.16
CA LEU A 549 23.21 44.65 -0.91
C LEU A 549 23.27 46.01 -1.62
N LYS A 550 22.48 47.01 -1.19
CA LYS A 550 22.40 48.36 -1.79
C LYS A 550 21.89 48.36 -3.24
N GLU A 551 21.17 47.33 -3.67
CA GLU A 551 20.53 47.22 -4.98
C GLU A 551 19.12 47.83 -4.93
N LYS A 552 19.04 49.16 -4.80
CA LYS A 552 17.79 49.88 -4.47
C LYS A 552 16.60 49.53 -5.37
N ASP A 553 16.75 49.66 -6.68
CA ASP A 553 15.62 49.53 -7.62
C ASP A 553 15.07 48.10 -7.65
N TYR A 554 15.97 47.12 -7.58
CA TYR A 554 15.58 45.71 -7.54
C TYR A 554 14.92 45.35 -6.20
N ALA A 555 15.43 45.88 -5.08
CA ALA A 555 14.82 45.72 -3.77
C ALA A 555 13.39 46.27 -3.73
N LEU A 556 13.18 47.50 -4.22
CA LEU A 556 11.87 48.14 -4.31
C LEU A 556 10.89 47.31 -5.15
N LYS A 557 11.31 46.88 -6.34
CA LYS A 557 10.49 46.03 -7.22
C LYS A 557 9.99 44.76 -6.51
N GLN A 558 10.87 44.07 -5.79
CA GLN A 558 10.51 42.82 -5.10
C GLN A 558 9.65 43.07 -3.86
N LEU A 559 9.95 44.11 -3.07
CA LEU A 559 9.15 44.48 -1.92
C LEU A 559 7.76 44.98 -2.32
N GLU A 560 7.62 45.66 -3.46
CA GLU A 560 6.31 46.07 -3.98
C GLU A 560 5.44 44.85 -4.31
N ILE A 561 6.01 43.83 -4.97
CA ILE A 561 5.34 42.55 -5.21
C ILE A 561 4.90 41.93 -3.87
N ALA A 562 5.80 41.87 -2.88
CA ALA A 562 5.49 41.33 -1.56
C ALA A 562 4.42 42.14 -0.81
N SER A 563 4.38 43.46 -0.97
CA SER A 563 3.43 44.35 -0.29
C SER A 563 1.99 44.19 -0.78
N LYS A 564 1.82 43.70 -2.01
CA LYS A 564 0.53 43.44 -2.68
C LYS A 564 0.10 41.97 -2.58
N ALA A 565 1.02 41.07 -2.25
CA ALA A 565 0.73 39.65 -2.12
C ALA A 565 0.06 39.31 -0.78
N ASN A 566 -0.82 38.31 -0.76
CA ASN A 566 -1.41 37.79 0.49
C ASN A 566 -0.37 36.99 1.28
N ASN A 567 0.42 37.67 2.11
CA ASN A 567 1.44 37.07 2.97
C ASN A 567 1.63 37.89 4.26
N ARG A 568 2.18 37.24 5.30
CA ARG A 568 2.38 37.85 6.62
C ARG A 568 3.37 39.04 6.65
N TYR A 569 4.23 39.17 5.63
CA TYR A 569 5.22 40.25 5.55
C TYR A 569 4.75 41.46 4.73
N ALA A 570 3.52 41.46 4.20
CA ALA A 570 3.03 42.54 3.34
C ALA A 570 3.13 43.93 4.00
N ASN A 571 2.75 44.04 5.28
CA ASN A 571 2.85 45.30 6.02
C ASN A 571 4.31 45.67 6.32
N VAL A 572 5.15 44.69 6.63
CA VAL A 572 6.60 44.91 6.82
C VAL A 572 7.22 45.41 5.53
N ALA A 573 6.87 44.83 4.38
CA ALA A 573 7.33 45.27 3.07
C ALA A 573 6.97 46.74 2.79
N LYS A 574 5.74 47.17 3.11
CA LYS A 574 5.32 48.58 2.98
C LYS A 574 6.19 49.52 3.82
N THR A 575 6.48 49.14 5.06
CA THR A 575 7.37 49.91 5.94
C THR A 575 8.80 49.98 5.39
N MET A 576 9.30 48.86 4.86
CA MET A 576 10.64 48.80 4.25
C MET A 576 10.75 49.66 3.00
N ILE A 577 9.73 49.67 2.13
CA ILE A 577 9.67 50.54 0.94
C ILE A 577 9.76 52.01 1.34
N LYS A 578 8.98 52.43 2.34
CA LYS A 578 9.04 53.82 2.86
C LYS A 578 10.44 54.16 3.37
N ALA A 579 11.06 53.24 4.12
CA ALA A 579 12.39 53.46 4.65
C ALA A 579 13.46 53.62 3.56
N ILE A 580 13.38 52.80 2.50
CA ILE A 580 14.27 52.86 1.33
C ILE A 580 14.11 54.18 0.57
N ASN A 581 12.86 54.61 0.34
CA ASN A 581 12.58 55.84 -0.39
C ASN A 581 13.03 57.09 0.37
N ASN A 582 12.83 57.11 1.69
CA ASN A 582 13.16 58.25 2.53
C ASN A 582 14.62 58.24 3.03
N LYS A 583 15.44 57.27 2.60
CA LYS A 583 16.84 57.09 3.04
C LYS A 583 16.99 57.00 4.58
N THR A 584 15.98 56.49 5.27
CA THR A 584 16.02 56.30 6.72
C THR A 584 16.71 54.98 7.08
N LYS A 585 17.22 54.87 8.31
CA LYS A 585 17.84 53.63 8.80
C LYS A 585 16.87 52.45 8.64
N PHE A 586 17.38 51.34 8.09
CA PHE A 586 16.60 50.12 7.93
C PHE A 586 16.12 49.60 9.30
N PRO A 587 14.82 49.29 9.46
CA PRO A 587 14.33 48.58 10.63
C PRO A 587 15.09 47.25 10.78
N GLY A 588 15.58 46.96 11.99
CA GLY A 588 16.17 45.65 12.28
C GLY A 588 15.12 44.56 12.11
N PHE A 589 15.38 43.60 11.22
CA PHE A 589 14.47 42.49 10.96
C PHE A 589 15.20 41.17 11.19
N LYS A 590 14.65 40.34 12.08
CA LYS A 590 15.19 39.02 12.41
C LYS A 590 14.33 37.93 11.74
N PRO A 591 14.97 36.92 11.12
CA PRO A 591 14.27 35.97 10.27
C PRO A 591 13.41 34.92 10.95
#